data_AF-A0A1B2HZI7-F1
#
_entry.id   AF-A0A1B2HZI7-F1
#
_cell.length_a   1.000
_cell.length_b   1.000
_cell.length_c   1.000
_cell.angle_alpha   90.00
_cell.angle_beta   90.00
_cell.angle_gamma   90.00
#
_symmetry.space_group_name_H-M   'P 1'
#
loop_
_entity.id
_entity.type
_entity.pdbx_description
1 polymer ?
#
loop_
_entity_poly.entity_id
_entity_poly.type
_entity_poly.pdbx_seq_one_letter_code
_entity_poly.pdbx_strand_id
1 'polypeptide(L)'
;MVAAGIVVVKANDAPPQAPPAAAPPASAPPSVTEQEVQLLSAAELLDNAANNIKTIDQPLAPGQYRLITEHGTYSRGMMFGSSVDDPQPLKGATYAVELKYQTWIPADVTQEWLNRRTQIGDAKWLGGNVPQSQAPYQNADTDTGERRGRCGDFFPKSQPRKVCGSATDWDSPEFYATLPRDPAALYEWLKRATAGRGSTPKAMFAHATEILRAGLMPADLRDDWYRAIAKIEGVEVSARQVTMDGRTGVGFSLADDLERTELVISPDTGDFIGDRRLTGPKSEYTWLKEGTVLTSTTITTTVVDSIG
;
A
#
# COMPACT_ATOMS: atom_id res chain seq x y z
N MET A 1 23.10 -71.04 -42.28
CA MET A 1 22.26 -69.90 -41.87
C MET A 1 22.34 -69.84 -40.35
N VAL A 2 22.83 -68.71 -39.82
CA VAL A 2 22.96 -68.23 -38.43
C VAL A 2 22.65 -69.20 -37.28
N ALA A 3 23.65 -69.49 -36.43
CA ALA A 3 23.71 -69.02 -35.03
C ALA A 3 24.76 -69.82 -34.24
N ALA A 4 25.89 -69.20 -33.94
CA ALA A 4 26.84 -69.68 -32.94
C ALA A 4 26.44 -69.09 -31.58
N GLY A 5 26.25 -69.95 -30.58
CA GLY A 5 26.08 -69.54 -29.19
C GLY A 5 26.95 -70.44 -28.32
N ILE A 6 28.10 -69.94 -27.88
CA ILE A 6 28.90 -70.55 -26.83
C ILE A 6 28.78 -69.71 -25.57
N VAL A 7 28.48 -70.44 -24.51
CA VAL A 7 28.35 -70.09 -23.10
C VAL A 7 29.66 -69.55 -22.54
N VAL A 8 29.59 -68.51 -21.70
CA VAL A 8 30.56 -68.31 -20.61
C VAL A 8 29.82 -67.94 -19.33
N VAL A 9 30.19 -68.67 -18.28
CA VAL A 9 29.63 -68.72 -16.91
C VAL A 9 29.89 -67.42 -16.15
N LYS A 10 28.94 -67.01 -15.29
CA LYS A 10 29.20 -66.05 -14.20
C LYS A 10 28.74 -66.59 -12.84
N ALA A 11 29.52 -66.20 -11.84
CA ALA A 11 29.69 -66.81 -10.54
C ALA A 11 28.80 -66.21 -9.44
N ASN A 12 28.47 -67.08 -8.48
CA ASN A 12 28.03 -66.93 -7.09
C ASN A 12 27.47 -65.59 -6.58
N ASP A 13 26.24 -65.67 -6.09
CA ASP A 13 25.52 -64.66 -5.31
C ASP A 13 26.17 -64.38 -3.94
N ALA A 14 26.37 -63.09 -3.65
CA ALA A 14 26.54 -62.55 -2.30
C ALA A 14 25.41 -61.53 -2.03
N PRO A 15 24.88 -61.43 -0.79
CA PRO A 15 23.70 -60.62 -0.50
C PRO A 15 23.97 -59.12 -0.64
N PRO A 16 22.97 -58.31 -1.04
CA PRO A 16 23.16 -56.90 -1.34
C PRO A 16 23.48 -56.07 -0.09
N GLN A 17 24.59 -55.32 -0.18
CA GLN A 17 24.92 -54.22 0.73
C GLN A 17 23.90 -53.09 0.60
N ALA A 18 23.48 -52.53 1.73
CA ALA A 18 22.59 -51.38 1.79
C ALA A 18 23.23 -50.14 1.12
N PRO A 19 22.47 -49.35 0.34
CA PRO A 19 22.97 -48.10 -0.21
C PRO A 19 23.24 -47.06 0.88
N PRO A 20 24.24 -46.17 0.69
CA PRO A 20 24.63 -45.18 1.68
C PRO A 20 23.51 -44.15 1.91
N ALA A 21 23.35 -43.75 3.18
CA ALA A 21 22.36 -42.76 3.61
C ALA A 21 22.56 -41.43 2.88
N ALA A 22 21.47 -40.91 2.31
CA ALA A 22 21.43 -39.58 1.71
C ALA A 22 21.73 -38.51 2.78
N ALA A 23 22.58 -37.54 2.42
CA ALA A 23 22.79 -36.36 3.23
C ALA A 23 21.46 -35.59 3.42
N PRO A 24 21.19 -35.03 4.60
CA PRO A 24 19.96 -34.28 4.84
C PRO A 24 19.92 -33.03 3.95
N PRO A 25 18.73 -32.61 3.50
CA PRO A 25 18.60 -31.39 2.69
C PRO A 25 19.03 -30.18 3.52
N ALA A 26 19.72 -29.25 2.86
CA ALA A 26 20.04 -27.95 3.44
C ALA A 26 18.74 -27.23 3.83
N SER A 27 18.63 -26.85 5.09
CA SER A 27 17.49 -26.14 5.65
C SER A 27 17.23 -24.85 4.87
N ALA A 28 16.03 -24.70 4.32
CA ALA A 28 15.53 -23.38 3.93
C ALA A 28 15.56 -22.45 5.16
N PRO A 29 15.78 -21.12 4.98
CA PRO A 29 15.64 -20.18 6.09
C PRO A 29 14.24 -20.31 6.69
N PRO A 30 14.09 -20.17 8.02
CA PRO A 30 12.80 -20.39 8.68
C PRO A 30 11.78 -19.36 8.18
N SER A 31 10.69 -19.85 7.60
CA SER A 31 9.46 -19.09 7.44
C SER A 31 8.85 -18.93 8.82
N VAL A 32 8.50 -17.70 9.21
CA VAL A 32 7.85 -17.41 10.49
C VAL A 32 6.55 -18.20 10.57
N THR A 33 6.36 -19.00 11.62
CA THR A 33 5.14 -19.80 11.78
C THR A 33 3.96 -18.92 12.22
N GLU A 34 2.73 -19.32 11.88
CA GLU A 34 1.50 -18.57 12.21
C GLU A 34 1.33 -18.32 13.74
N GLN A 35 1.89 -19.22 14.57
CA GLN A 35 1.96 -19.06 16.03
C GLN A 35 3.00 -18.04 16.49
N GLU A 36 4.12 -17.92 15.78
CA GLU A 36 5.19 -16.96 16.08
C GLU A 36 4.75 -15.54 15.72
N VAL A 37 4.00 -15.39 14.62
CA VAL A 37 3.33 -14.14 14.30
C VAL A 37 2.38 -13.72 15.42
N GLN A 38 1.64 -14.61 16.08
CA GLN A 38 0.65 -14.22 17.11
C GLN A 38 1.26 -13.51 18.34
N LEU A 39 2.55 -13.71 18.63
CA LEU A 39 3.22 -13.19 19.85
C LEU A 39 4.01 -11.90 19.63
N LEU A 40 4.32 -11.55 18.37
CA LEU A 40 5.18 -10.39 18.07
C LEU A 40 4.41 -9.07 18.15
N SER A 41 5.05 -8.04 18.71
CA SER A 41 4.56 -6.67 18.72
C SER A 41 4.52 -6.06 17.30
N ALA A 42 3.84 -4.92 17.16
CA ALA A 42 3.82 -4.16 15.90
C ALA A 42 5.24 -3.74 15.49
N ALA A 43 6.06 -3.30 16.45
CA ALA A 43 7.42 -2.87 16.19
C ALA A 43 8.29 -4.03 15.68
N GLU A 44 8.21 -5.22 16.30
CA GLU A 44 8.97 -6.39 15.86
C GLU A 44 8.55 -6.86 14.46
N LEU A 45 7.26 -6.86 14.16
CA LEU A 45 6.79 -7.23 12.83
C LEU A 45 7.15 -6.20 11.75
N LEU A 46 7.15 -4.90 12.08
CA LEU A 46 7.61 -3.86 11.16
C LEU A 46 9.12 -3.99 10.89
N ASP A 47 9.92 -4.32 11.91
CA ASP A 47 11.35 -4.60 11.71
C ASP A 47 11.57 -5.87 10.88
N ASN A 48 10.80 -6.93 11.12
CA ASN A 48 10.84 -8.14 10.30
C ASN A 48 10.47 -7.86 8.83
N ALA A 49 9.41 -7.09 8.60
CA ALA A 49 9.02 -6.67 7.25
C ALA A 49 10.12 -5.84 6.59
N ALA A 50 10.75 -4.92 7.33
CA ALA A 50 11.90 -4.15 6.87
C ALA A 50 13.08 -5.06 6.47
N ASN A 51 13.39 -6.07 7.29
CA ASN A 51 14.45 -7.04 7.03
C ASN A 51 14.16 -7.94 5.80
N ASN A 52 12.88 -8.12 5.44
CA ASN A 52 12.44 -8.94 4.32
C ASN A 52 12.34 -8.19 2.99
N ILE A 53 12.62 -6.88 2.97
CA ILE A 53 12.79 -6.13 1.72
C ILE A 53 14.08 -6.60 1.07
N LYS A 54 13.95 -7.56 0.15
CA LYS A 54 15.05 -8.11 -0.66
C LYS A 54 15.00 -7.64 -2.11
N THR A 55 13.89 -7.05 -2.52
CA THR A 55 13.64 -6.55 -3.86
C THR A 55 14.38 -5.24 -4.09
N ILE A 56 15.00 -5.11 -5.26
CA ILE A 56 15.54 -3.85 -5.76
C ILE A 56 14.51 -3.30 -6.75
N ASP A 57 14.27 -1.98 -6.71
CA ASP A 57 13.41 -1.35 -7.70
C ASP A 57 13.98 -1.56 -9.11
N GLN A 58 13.14 -2.08 -10.00
CA GLN A 58 13.57 -2.33 -11.37
C GLN A 58 13.92 -1.00 -12.07
N PRO A 59 15.14 -0.87 -12.61
CA PRO A 59 15.51 0.29 -13.41
C PRO A 59 14.72 0.28 -14.72
N LEU A 60 14.42 1.47 -15.25
CA LEU A 60 13.73 1.63 -16.53
C LEU A 60 14.75 1.65 -17.68
N ALA A 61 14.55 0.81 -18.68
CA ALA A 61 15.25 0.93 -19.96
C ALA A 61 14.67 2.09 -20.80
N PRO A 62 15.39 2.58 -21.83
CA PRO A 62 14.87 3.60 -22.73
C PRO A 62 13.51 3.17 -23.34
N GLY A 63 12.52 4.06 -23.27
CA GLY A 63 11.16 3.81 -23.76
C GLY A 63 10.23 3.10 -22.77
N GLN A 64 10.76 2.59 -21.65
CA GLN A 64 9.93 2.00 -20.60
C GLN A 64 9.35 3.02 -19.63
N TYR A 65 8.26 2.62 -18.99
CA TYR A 65 7.56 3.40 -17.98
C TYR A 65 7.40 2.57 -16.71
N ARG A 66 7.49 3.24 -15.57
CA ARG A 66 6.99 2.71 -14.31
C ARG A 66 5.49 2.94 -14.27
N LEU A 67 4.71 1.87 -14.21
CA LEU A 67 3.27 1.90 -14.05
C LEU A 67 2.92 1.67 -12.58
N ILE A 68 2.38 2.70 -11.94
CA ILE A 68 1.76 2.60 -10.61
C ILE A 68 0.27 2.44 -10.82
N THR A 69 -0.29 1.35 -10.31
CA THR A 69 -1.74 1.14 -10.27
C THR A 69 -2.21 1.17 -8.84
N GLU A 70 -3.07 2.13 -8.54
CA GLU A 70 -3.87 2.22 -7.32
C GLU A 70 -5.27 1.72 -7.64
N HIS A 71 -5.72 0.66 -6.96
CA HIS A 71 -7.11 0.21 -7.00
C HIS A 71 -7.70 0.39 -5.62
N GLY A 72 -8.80 1.13 -5.51
CA GLY A 72 -9.36 1.38 -4.21
C GLY A 72 -10.83 1.76 -4.21
N THR A 73 -11.45 1.61 -3.04
CA THR A 73 -12.76 2.14 -2.73
C THR A 73 -12.58 3.38 -1.86
N TYR A 74 -13.29 4.46 -2.17
CA TYR A 74 -13.23 5.73 -1.43
C TYR A 74 -14.62 6.20 -1.04
N SER A 75 -14.73 6.74 0.17
CA SER A 75 -15.93 7.40 0.65
C SER A 75 -16.10 8.74 -0.06
N ARG A 76 -17.32 9.02 -0.52
CA ARG A 76 -17.78 10.32 -1.02
C ARG A 76 -18.98 10.73 -0.19
N GLY A 77 -18.81 11.79 0.59
CA GLY A 77 -19.84 12.31 1.49
C GLY A 77 -20.50 13.56 0.94
N MET A 78 -21.79 13.72 1.22
CA MET A 78 -22.50 14.99 1.12
C MET A 78 -22.93 15.40 2.53
N MET A 79 -22.45 16.56 2.98
CA MET A 79 -22.86 17.16 4.26
C MET A 79 -23.78 18.35 3.99
N PHE A 80 -24.90 18.39 4.71
CA PHE A 80 -25.81 19.52 4.70
C PHE A 80 -25.49 20.40 5.91
N GLY A 81 -25.08 21.64 5.66
CA GLY A 81 -24.84 22.62 6.71
C GLY A 81 -26.11 22.90 7.50
N SER A 82 -25.95 23.17 8.80
CA SER A 82 -26.99 23.76 9.63
C SER A 82 -26.78 25.26 9.77
N SER A 83 -27.82 25.98 10.17
CA SER A 83 -27.70 27.38 10.55
C SER A 83 -26.73 27.53 11.73
N VAL A 84 -25.94 28.60 11.74
CA VAL A 84 -25.12 28.97 12.91
C VAL A 84 -25.99 29.43 14.09
N ASP A 85 -27.14 30.02 13.80
CA ASP A 85 -28.09 30.53 14.80
C ASP A 85 -29.05 29.43 15.31
N ASP A 86 -29.16 28.32 14.59
CA ASP A 86 -29.93 27.14 14.96
C ASP A 86 -29.15 25.86 14.58
N PRO A 87 -28.18 25.46 15.42
CA PRO A 87 -27.34 24.30 15.14
C PRO A 87 -28.17 23.03 15.24
N GLN A 88 -28.38 22.40 14.08
CA GLN A 88 -29.05 21.11 13.95
C GLN A 88 -28.00 19.99 13.92
N PRO A 89 -28.36 18.75 14.29
CA PRO A 89 -27.47 17.60 14.09
C PRO A 89 -27.00 17.53 12.62
N LEU A 90 -25.72 17.21 12.42
CA LEU A 90 -25.12 17.11 11.10
C LEU A 90 -25.94 16.15 10.22
N LYS A 91 -26.43 16.65 9.09
CA LYS A 91 -27.16 15.84 8.12
C LYS A 91 -26.27 15.49 6.96
N GLY A 92 -26.42 14.29 6.42
CA GLY A 92 -25.64 13.87 5.28
C GLY A 92 -25.80 12.42 4.90
N ALA A 93 -24.99 12.06 3.92
CA ALA A 93 -24.91 10.71 3.38
C ALA A 93 -23.49 10.42 2.90
N THR A 94 -23.14 9.15 2.87
CA THR A 94 -21.84 8.68 2.37
C THR A 94 -22.05 7.53 1.38
N TYR A 95 -21.34 7.62 0.26
CA TYR A 95 -21.22 6.56 -0.74
C TYR A 95 -19.80 5.99 -0.76
N ALA A 96 -19.65 4.74 -1.14
CA ALA A 96 -18.39 4.11 -1.53
C ALA A 96 -18.30 4.10 -3.05
N VAL A 97 -17.17 4.57 -3.58
CA VAL A 97 -16.88 4.61 -5.02
C VAL A 97 -15.61 3.84 -5.28
N GLU A 98 -15.69 2.83 -6.15
CA GLU A 98 -14.53 2.02 -6.54
C GLU A 98 -13.84 2.68 -7.74
N LEU A 99 -12.54 2.91 -7.61
CA LEU A 99 -11.72 3.64 -8.56
C LEU A 99 -10.44 2.86 -8.85
N LYS A 100 -9.98 2.94 -10.09
CA LYS A 100 -8.66 2.49 -10.51
C LYS A 100 -7.90 3.67 -11.11
N TYR A 101 -6.78 4.02 -10.51
CA TYR A 101 -5.85 5.02 -11.01
C TYR A 101 -4.61 4.31 -11.53
N GLN A 102 -4.20 4.68 -12.73
CA GLN A 102 -3.01 4.17 -13.38
C GLN A 102 -2.13 5.36 -13.76
N THR A 103 -0.91 5.38 -13.26
CA THR A 103 0.06 6.44 -13.53
C THR A 103 1.29 5.85 -14.21
N TRP A 104 1.56 6.29 -15.43
CA TRP A 104 2.75 5.91 -16.20
C TRP A 104 3.80 7.01 -16.06
N ILE A 105 4.97 6.62 -15.54
CA ILE A 105 6.08 7.50 -15.20
C ILE A 105 7.27 7.14 -16.09
N PRO A 106 7.73 8.03 -16.97
CA PRO A 106 8.90 7.80 -17.81
C PRO A 106 10.21 7.75 -17.01
N ALA A 107 11.26 7.18 -17.58
CA ALA A 107 12.60 7.16 -16.99
C ALA A 107 13.16 8.56 -16.73
N ASP A 108 12.99 9.48 -17.68
CA ASP A 108 13.19 10.91 -17.45
C ASP A 108 11.90 11.49 -16.86
N VAL A 109 11.86 11.55 -15.54
CA VAL A 109 10.68 11.97 -14.75
C VAL A 109 10.25 13.41 -15.04
N THR A 110 11.05 14.19 -15.77
CA THR A 110 10.68 15.55 -16.19
C THR A 110 9.80 15.60 -17.44
N GLN A 111 9.64 14.46 -18.11
CA GLN A 111 8.83 14.30 -19.32
C GLN A 111 7.33 14.19 -19.00
N GLU A 112 6.51 13.99 -20.04
CA GLU A 112 5.08 13.81 -19.91
C GLU A 112 4.75 12.48 -19.22
N TRP A 113 3.93 12.55 -18.18
CA TRP A 113 3.31 11.41 -17.52
C TRP A 113 1.87 11.26 -18.01
N LEU A 114 1.32 10.05 -17.89
CA LEU A 114 -0.11 9.79 -18.07
C LEU A 114 -0.71 9.36 -16.74
N ASN A 115 -1.87 9.92 -16.38
CA ASN A 115 -2.74 9.41 -15.34
C ASN A 115 -4.11 9.08 -15.94
N ARG A 116 -4.47 7.80 -15.92
CA ARG A 116 -5.79 7.30 -16.32
C ARG A 116 -6.56 6.96 -15.05
N ARG A 117 -7.77 7.51 -14.93
CA ARG A 117 -8.68 7.23 -13.83
C ARG A 117 -9.94 6.58 -14.37
N THR A 118 -10.39 5.55 -13.69
CA THR A 118 -11.58 4.78 -14.09
C THR A 118 -12.41 4.51 -12.86
N GLN A 119 -13.69 4.86 -12.91
CA GLN A 119 -14.66 4.37 -11.92
C GLN A 119 -15.12 2.96 -12.31
N ILE A 120 -15.11 2.07 -11.34
CA ILE A 120 -15.55 0.68 -11.50
C ILE A 120 -16.94 0.54 -10.89
N GLY A 121 -17.92 0.27 -11.75
CA GLY A 121 -19.31 0.08 -11.34
C GLY A 121 -19.97 1.34 -10.74
N ASP A 122 -21.11 1.11 -10.10
CA ASP A 122 -21.92 2.15 -9.49
C ASP A 122 -21.48 2.44 -8.05
N ALA A 123 -21.64 3.69 -7.63
CA ALA A 123 -21.43 4.08 -6.24
C ALA A 123 -22.42 3.37 -5.30
N LYS A 124 -21.90 2.86 -4.18
CA LYS A 124 -22.67 2.09 -3.19
C LYS A 124 -23.02 2.95 -1.99
N TRP A 125 -24.27 3.00 -1.59
CA TRP A 125 -24.69 3.71 -0.37
C TRP A 125 -24.08 3.05 0.87
N LEU A 126 -23.28 3.79 1.63
CA LEU A 126 -22.74 3.32 2.92
C LEU A 126 -23.66 3.68 4.09
N GLY A 127 -24.36 4.80 4.00
CA GLY A 127 -25.29 5.26 5.04
C GLY A 127 -25.64 6.73 4.88
N GLY A 128 -26.67 7.17 5.61
CA GLY A 128 -27.09 8.56 5.68
C GLY A 128 -28.25 8.73 6.66
N ASN A 129 -28.40 9.94 7.19
CA ASN A 129 -29.53 10.33 8.05
C ASN A 129 -30.53 11.25 7.33
N VAL A 130 -30.42 11.31 5.99
CA VAL A 130 -31.39 11.89 5.06
C VAL A 130 -31.85 10.83 4.06
N PRO A 131 -33.04 10.97 3.45
CA PRO A 131 -33.45 10.10 2.35
C PRO A 131 -32.43 10.15 1.21
N GLN A 132 -32.13 8.99 0.60
CA GLN A 132 -31.18 8.90 -0.51
C GLN A 132 -31.54 9.82 -1.69
N SER A 133 -32.84 10.07 -1.93
CA SER A 133 -33.32 11.01 -2.94
C SER A 133 -32.90 12.47 -2.69
N GLN A 134 -32.58 12.84 -1.44
CA GLN A 134 -32.08 14.17 -1.08
C GLN A 134 -30.56 14.27 -1.18
N ALA A 135 -29.85 13.13 -1.23
CA ALA A 135 -28.41 13.06 -1.39
C ALA A 135 -28.04 12.10 -2.55
N PRO A 136 -28.44 12.41 -3.79
CA PRO A 136 -28.05 11.61 -4.95
C PRO A 136 -26.52 11.67 -5.10
N TYR A 137 -25.91 10.53 -5.43
CA TYR A 137 -24.49 10.51 -5.75
C TYR A 137 -24.22 11.35 -7.00
N GLN A 138 -23.15 12.15 -6.95
CA GLN A 138 -22.65 12.93 -8.07
C GLN A 138 -21.23 12.47 -8.36
N ASN A 139 -20.99 12.04 -9.60
CA ASN A 139 -19.66 11.69 -10.05
C ASN A 139 -18.74 12.91 -9.93
N ALA A 140 -17.53 12.73 -9.40
CA ALA A 140 -16.54 13.79 -9.47
C ALA A 140 -15.92 13.81 -10.87
N ASP A 141 -15.73 15.01 -11.44
CA ASP A 141 -15.06 15.20 -12.74
C ASP A 141 -13.62 14.63 -12.77
N THR A 142 -13.05 14.38 -11.59
CA THR A 142 -11.70 13.85 -11.40
C THR A 142 -11.63 12.34 -11.21
N ASP A 143 -12.76 11.63 -11.11
CA ASP A 143 -12.79 10.18 -10.88
C ASP A 143 -12.66 9.37 -12.19
N THR A 144 -12.80 10.02 -13.35
CA THR A 144 -12.63 9.40 -14.67
C THR A 144 -11.72 10.19 -15.61
N GLY A 145 -11.33 9.55 -16.71
CA GLY A 145 -10.63 10.16 -17.84
C GLY A 145 -9.10 10.06 -17.77
N GLU A 146 -8.47 10.52 -18.85
CA GLU A 146 -7.02 10.59 -18.99
C GLU A 146 -6.51 12.02 -18.83
N ARG A 147 -5.40 12.16 -18.12
CA ARG A 147 -4.69 13.42 -17.94
C ARG A 147 -3.23 13.20 -18.26
N ARG A 148 -2.65 14.14 -18.99
CA ARG A 148 -1.23 14.16 -19.33
C ARG A 148 -0.62 15.44 -18.81
N GLY A 149 0.58 15.33 -18.27
CA GLY A 149 1.26 16.46 -17.63
C GLY A 149 2.74 16.20 -17.51
N ARG A 150 3.55 17.22 -17.80
CA ARG A 150 4.99 17.15 -17.53
C ARG A 150 5.21 16.97 -16.03
N CYS A 151 6.10 16.05 -15.66
CA CYS A 151 6.44 15.77 -14.27
C CYS A 151 5.23 15.37 -13.41
N GLY A 152 4.18 14.81 -14.01
CA GLY A 152 2.95 14.46 -13.31
C GLY A 152 2.03 15.65 -12.98
N ASP A 153 2.20 16.83 -13.61
CA ASP A 153 1.27 17.96 -13.44
C ASP A 153 -0.05 17.74 -14.18
N PHE A 154 -0.91 16.88 -13.62
CA PHE A 154 -2.22 16.54 -14.20
C PHE A 154 -3.28 17.65 -14.03
N PHE A 155 -2.97 18.67 -13.22
CA PHE A 155 -3.88 19.78 -12.92
C PHE A 155 -3.12 21.12 -12.99
N PRO A 156 -2.67 21.56 -14.18
CA PRO A 156 -1.75 22.70 -14.34
C PRO A 156 -2.34 24.06 -13.94
N LYS A 157 -3.64 24.12 -13.63
CA LYS A 157 -4.34 25.31 -13.13
C LYS A 157 -4.40 25.37 -11.60
N SER A 158 -4.08 24.26 -10.92
CA SER A 158 -4.05 24.20 -9.46
C SER A 158 -2.92 25.06 -8.90
N GLN A 159 -3.14 25.60 -7.70
CA GLN A 159 -2.16 26.38 -6.96
C GLN A 159 -1.82 25.70 -5.62
N PRO A 160 -0.56 25.75 -5.17
CA PRO A 160 0.60 26.27 -5.90
C PRO A 160 0.93 25.42 -7.14
N ARG A 161 1.52 26.04 -8.16
CA ARG A 161 1.93 25.33 -9.39
C ARG A 161 2.93 24.22 -9.04
N LYS A 162 2.74 23.03 -9.63
CA LYS A 162 3.70 21.93 -9.50
C LYS A 162 5.06 22.32 -10.10
N VAL A 163 6.13 22.01 -9.38
CA VAL A 163 7.51 22.23 -9.81
C VAL A 163 8.16 20.87 -10.02
N CYS A 164 8.62 20.60 -11.23
CA CYS A 164 9.32 19.37 -11.57
C CYS A 164 10.53 19.13 -10.64
N GLY A 165 10.65 17.91 -10.12
CA GLY A 165 11.76 17.55 -9.24
C GLY A 165 11.75 18.25 -7.88
N SER A 166 10.59 18.76 -7.45
CA SER A 166 10.48 19.37 -6.13
C SER A 166 10.76 18.34 -5.03
N ALA A 167 11.74 18.64 -4.19
CA ALA A 167 12.09 17.86 -3.01
C ALA A 167 10.99 17.82 -1.93
N THR A 168 9.90 18.58 -2.10
CA THR A 168 8.76 18.60 -1.17
C THR A 168 7.52 17.90 -1.74
N ASP A 169 7.63 17.32 -2.92
CA ASP A 169 6.52 16.71 -3.65
C ASP A 169 6.69 15.19 -3.64
N TRP A 170 5.91 14.50 -2.79
CA TRP A 170 6.01 13.05 -2.67
C TRP A 170 5.57 12.30 -3.94
N ASP A 171 4.94 12.98 -4.90
CA ASP A 171 4.68 12.43 -6.23
C ASP A 171 5.91 12.57 -7.16
N SER A 172 7.08 12.97 -6.64
CA SER A 172 8.35 13.12 -7.37
C SER A 172 9.43 12.19 -6.78
N PRO A 173 10.20 11.44 -7.60
CA PRO A 173 11.31 10.63 -7.10
C PRO A 173 12.37 11.41 -6.30
N GLU A 174 12.59 12.67 -6.64
CA GLU A 174 13.53 13.59 -5.99
C GLU A 174 13.19 13.83 -4.51
N PHE A 175 11.90 13.79 -4.13
CA PHE A 175 11.50 13.87 -2.73
C PHE A 175 12.16 12.76 -1.89
N TYR A 176 12.13 11.52 -2.37
CA TYR A 176 12.69 10.37 -1.65
C TYR A 176 14.21 10.40 -1.57
N ALA A 177 14.88 11.05 -2.52
CA ALA A 177 16.33 11.26 -2.48
C ALA A 177 16.76 12.24 -1.36
N THR A 178 15.84 13.09 -0.89
CA THR A 178 16.12 14.05 0.20
C THR A 178 15.85 13.49 1.59
N LEU A 179 15.17 12.35 1.69
CA LEU A 179 14.83 11.73 2.97
C LEU A 179 16.05 11.02 3.58
N PRO A 180 16.28 11.14 4.90
CA PRO A 180 17.38 10.46 5.58
C PRO A 180 17.24 8.93 5.49
N ARG A 181 18.37 8.23 5.55
CA ARG A 181 18.47 6.76 5.60
C ARG A 181 18.80 6.29 7.03
N ASP A 182 18.07 6.85 7.99
CA ASP A 182 18.17 6.50 9.40
C ASP A 182 16.76 6.55 10.01
N PRO A 183 16.29 5.47 10.67
CA PRO A 183 14.93 5.41 11.20
C PRO A 183 14.61 6.50 12.23
N ALA A 184 15.57 6.92 13.06
CA ALA A 184 15.34 7.96 14.05
C ALA A 184 15.25 9.35 13.39
N ALA A 185 16.10 9.62 12.40
CA ALA A 185 16.04 10.84 11.60
C ALA A 185 14.76 10.93 10.77
N LEU A 186 14.26 9.80 10.25
CA LEU A 186 12.96 9.72 9.55
C LEU A 186 11.78 9.95 10.49
N TYR A 187 11.82 9.40 11.70
CA TYR A 187 10.82 9.70 12.72
C TYR A 187 10.77 11.20 13.05
N GLU A 188 11.92 11.82 13.27
CA GLU A 188 12.01 13.27 13.50
C GLU A 188 11.61 14.09 12.26
N TRP A 189 11.86 13.58 11.05
CA TRP A 189 11.35 14.16 9.82
C TRP A 189 9.83 14.13 9.77
N LEU A 190 9.18 13.00 10.06
CA LEU A 190 7.72 12.85 10.11
C LEU A 190 7.10 13.82 11.12
N LYS A 191 7.73 13.95 12.29
CA LYS A 191 7.31 14.89 13.34
C LYS A 191 7.32 16.33 12.82
N ARG A 192 8.38 16.75 12.12
CA ARG A 192 8.46 18.09 11.51
C ARG A 192 7.47 18.28 10.35
N ALA A 193 7.36 17.29 9.46
CA ALA A 193 6.46 17.33 8.31
C ALA A 193 4.99 17.48 8.73
N THR A 194 4.64 16.97 9.91
CA THR A 194 3.29 17.03 10.48
C THR A 194 3.12 18.11 11.55
N ALA A 195 4.07 19.04 11.72
CA ALA A 195 4.01 20.10 12.73
C ALA A 195 2.76 20.99 12.59
N GLY A 196 2.36 21.32 11.37
CA GLY A 196 1.11 22.07 11.11
C GLY A 196 -0.16 21.30 11.47
N ARG A 197 -0.06 20.00 11.76
CA ARG A 197 -1.14 19.11 12.22
C ARG A 197 -0.93 18.66 13.68
N GLY A 198 -0.04 19.35 14.42
CA GLY A 198 0.25 19.10 15.83
C GLY A 198 1.24 17.96 16.10
N SER A 199 1.82 17.34 15.07
CA SER A 199 2.77 16.22 15.22
C SER A 199 2.27 15.06 16.07
N THR A 200 0.95 14.82 16.09
CA THR A 200 0.37 13.72 16.85
C THR A 200 0.76 12.38 16.22
N PRO A 201 0.82 11.29 17.01
CA PRO A 201 1.09 9.95 16.47
C PRO A 201 0.16 9.59 15.30
N LYS A 202 -1.14 9.92 15.39
CA LYS A 202 -2.11 9.74 14.30
C LYS A 202 -1.75 10.53 13.04
N ALA A 203 -1.39 11.81 13.19
CA ALA A 203 -1.02 12.65 12.06
C ALA A 203 0.24 12.10 11.37
N MET A 204 1.24 11.68 12.15
CA MET A 204 2.47 11.08 11.65
C MET A 204 2.20 9.75 10.92
N PHE A 205 1.41 8.86 11.51
CA PHE A 205 1.08 7.56 10.94
C PHE A 205 0.27 7.68 9.64
N ALA A 206 -0.75 8.53 9.63
CA ALA A 206 -1.56 8.78 8.44
C ALA A 206 -0.72 9.39 7.31
N HIS A 207 0.15 10.35 7.62
CA HIS A 207 1.05 10.96 6.64
C HIS A 207 2.09 9.97 6.11
N ALA A 208 2.65 9.12 6.97
CA ALA A 208 3.58 8.07 6.56
C ALA A 208 2.94 7.05 5.61
N THR A 209 1.67 6.73 5.85
CA THR A 209 0.86 5.83 5.02
C THR A 209 0.53 6.46 3.66
N GLU A 210 0.18 7.75 3.63
CA GLU A 210 -0.08 8.50 2.39
C GLU A 210 1.14 8.53 1.46
N ILE A 211 2.33 8.74 2.02
CA ILE A 211 3.59 8.73 1.25
C ILE A 211 3.90 7.34 0.66
N LEU A 212 3.58 6.26 1.39
CA LEU A 212 3.71 4.89 0.86
C LEU A 212 2.72 4.63 -0.28
N ARG A 213 1.49 5.16 -0.17
CA ARG A 213 0.44 5.00 -1.17
C ARG A 213 0.82 5.59 -2.54
N ALA A 214 1.68 6.61 -2.57
CA ALA A 214 2.19 7.16 -3.83
C ALA A 214 2.93 6.12 -4.69
N GLY A 215 3.38 5.00 -4.11
CA GLY A 215 3.98 3.87 -4.84
C GLY A 215 5.38 4.14 -5.39
N LEU A 216 5.98 5.26 -4.99
CA LEU A 216 7.27 5.74 -5.47
C LEU A 216 8.43 5.53 -4.48
N MET A 217 8.14 5.14 -3.23
CA MET A 217 9.16 4.95 -2.22
C MET A 217 10.14 3.82 -2.60
N PRO A 218 11.44 4.14 -2.76
CA PRO A 218 12.45 3.16 -3.08
C PRO A 218 12.60 2.07 -2.02
N ALA A 219 12.99 0.87 -2.43
CA ALA A 219 13.17 -0.26 -1.53
C ALA A 219 14.22 0.00 -0.42
N ASP A 220 15.31 0.70 -0.73
CA ASP A 220 16.39 1.07 0.23
C ASP A 220 15.97 2.10 1.28
N LEU A 221 14.83 2.79 1.07
CA LEU A 221 14.27 3.73 2.02
C LEU A 221 13.12 3.12 2.82
N ARG A 222 12.42 2.14 2.23
CA ARG A 222 11.18 1.59 2.79
C ARG A 222 11.43 0.80 4.07
N ASP A 223 12.59 0.17 4.22
CA ASP A 223 12.97 -0.55 5.43
C ASP A 223 13.11 0.41 6.62
N ASP A 224 13.86 1.50 6.46
CA ASP A 224 14.02 2.53 7.48
C ASP A 224 12.73 3.31 7.71
N TRP A 225 11.88 3.44 6.69
CA TRP A 225 10.54 4.01 6.82
C TRP A 225 9.65 3.17 7.74
N TYR A 226 9.66 1.84 7.59
CA TYR A 226 8.90 0.94 8.49
C TYR A 226 9.45 0.97 9.91
N ARG A 227 10.77 1.00 10.08
CA ARG A 227 11.39 1.18 11.41
C ARG A 227 11.08 2.54 12.02
N ALA A 228 10.88 3.59 11.21
CA ALA A 228 10.42 4.89 11.69
C ALA A 228 8.94 4.87 12.11
N ILE A 229 8.07 4.19 11.34
CA ILE A 229 6.67 3.96 11.71
C ILE A 229 6.57 3.18 13.02
N ALA A 230 7.42 2.16 13.21
CA ALA A 230 7.48 1.36 14.43
C ALA A 230 7.80 2.18 15.71
N LYS A 231 8.41 3.36 15.55
CA LYS A 231 8.71 4.29 16.66
C LYS A 231 7.51 5.17 17.04
N ILE A 232 6.46 5.21 16.22
CA ILE A 232 5.26 6.00 16.50
C ILE A 232 4.47 5.32 17.63
N GLU A 233 4.20 6.08 18.69
CA GLU A 233 3.43 5.60 19.83
C GLU A 233 2.00 5.21 19.43
N GLY A 234 1.52 4.07 19.92
CA GLY A 234 0.15 3.59 19.66
C GLY A 234 -0.05 2.86 18.33
N VAL A 235 1.02 2.57 17.58
CA VAL A 235 0.93 1.65 16.44
C VAL A 235 0.75 0.22 16.96
N GLU A 236 -0.33 -0.42 16.52
CA GLU A 236 -0.72 -1.77 16.92
C GLU A 236 -0.87 -2.69 15.71
N VAL A 237 -0.89 -3.99 15.94
CA VAL A 237 -1.22 -4.98 14.91
C VAL A 237 -2.73 -5.14 14.90
N SER A 238 -3.40 -4.64 13.86
CA SER A 238 -4.86 -4.72 13.76
C SER A 238 -5.35 -6.11 13.36
N ALA A 239 -4.58 -6.80 12.51
CA ALA A 239 -4.87 -8.14 12.03
C ALA A 239 -3.59 -8.80 11.52
N ARG A 240 -3.37 -10.07 11.89
CA ARG A 240 -2.23 -10.85 11.39
C ARG A 240 -2.40 -11.24 9.92
N GLN A 241 -3.62 -11.18 9.41
CA GLN A 241 -3.94 -11.51 8.03
C GLN A 241 -5.02 -10.55 7.50
N VAL A 242 -4.64 -9.73 6.53
CA VAL A 242 -5.53 -8.86 5.76
C VAL A 242 -5.32 -9.17 4.30
N THR A 243 -6.39 -9.53 3.59
CA THR A 243 -6.34 -9.79 2.14
C THR A 243 -6.98 -8.64 1.38
N MET A 244 -6.22 -8.07 0.45
CA MET A 244 -6.64 -6.97 -0.41
C MET A 244 -6.20 -7.29 -1.84
N ASP A 245 -7.13 -7.29 -2.79
CA ASP A 245 -6.91 -7.66 -4.20
C ASP A 245 -6.07 -8.93 -4.40
N GLY A 246 -6.39 -9.96 -3.62
CA GLY A 246 -5.74 -11.27 -3.68
C GLY A 246 -4.33 -11.33 -3.07
N ARG A 247 -3.82 -10.22 -2.52
CA ARG A 247 -2.56 -10.17 -1.78
C ARG A 247 -2.86 -10.16 -0.28
N THR A 248 -2.13 -10.97 0.47
CA THR A 248 -2.29 -11.10 1.91
C THR A 248 -1.09 -10.52 2.63
N GLY A 249 -1.34 -9.75 3.69
CA GLY A 249 -0.29 -9.24 4.56
C GLY A 249 -0.74 -9.03 5.99
N VAL A 250 0.12 -8.39 6.78
CA VAL A 250 -0.16 -8.01 8.16
C VAL A 250 -0.65 -6.57 8.21
N GLY A 251 -1.75 -6.34 8.93
CA GLY A 251 -2.33 -5.03 9.17
C GLY A 251 -1.71 -4.38 10.41
N PHE A 252 -1.26 -3.14 10.26
CA PHE A 252 -0.80 -2.28 11.34
C PHE A 252 -1.70 -1.07 11.39
N SER A 253 -2.18 -0.69 12.57
CA SER A 253 -3.11 0.42 12.69
C SER A 253 -2.76 1.38 13.81
N LEU A 254 -3.24 2.60 13.65
CA LEU A 254 -3.33 3.58 14.71
C LEU A 254 -4.73 4.20 14.66
N ALA A 255 -5.40 4.21 15.80
CA ALA A 255 -6.77 4.68 15.95
C ALA A 255 -6.87 5.84 16.94
N ASP A 256 -7.88 6.68 16.73
CA ASP A 256 -8.45 7.53 17.77
C ASP A 256 -9.97 7.34 17.82
N ASP A 257 -10.65 8.17 18.61
CA ASP A 257 -12.11 8.14 18.73
C ASP A 257 -12.83 8.36 17.39
N LEU A 258 -12.23 9.06 16.43
CA LEU A 258 -12.89 9.44 15.19
C LEU A 258 -12.70 8.40 14.09
N GLU A 259 -11.49 7.85 13.98
CA GLU A 259 -11.08 6.99 12.88
C GLU A 259 -9.92 6.06 13.22
N ARG A 260 -9.84 4.94 12.49
CA ARG A 260 -8.68 4.05 12.46
C ARG A 260 -8.04 4.07 11.07
N THR A 261 -6.75 4.36 11.02
CA THR A 261 -5.92 4.15 9.82
C THR A 261 -5.21 2.82 9.95
N GLU A 262 -5.19 2.03 8.90
CA GLU A 262 -4.50 0.75 8.85
C GLU A 262 -3.65 0.67 7.57
N LEU A 263 -2.38 0.29 7.69
CA LEU A 263 -1.51 -0.06 6.58
C LEU A 263 -1.32 -1.57 6.54
N VAL A 264 -1.18 -2.15 5.34
CA VAL A 264 -1.00 -3.58 5.14
C VAL A 264 0.32 -3.84 4.42
N ILE A 265 1.18 -4.64 5.04
CA ILE A 265 2.51 -4.98 4.51
C ILE A 265 2.62 -6.49 4.34
N SER A 266 3.19 -6.92 3.21
CA SER A 266 3.58 -8.30 2.97
C SER A 266 4.68 -8.70 3.97
N PRO A 267 4.45 -9.67 4.87
CA PRO A 267 5.49 -10.11 5.80
C PRO A 267 6.64 -10.79 5.06
N ASP A 268 6.38 -11.39 3.89
CA ASP A 268 7.37 -12.18 3.15
C ASP A 268 8.32 -11.32 2.31
N THR A 269 7.82 -10.19 1.78
CA THR A 269 8.58 -9.35 0.84
C THR A 269 8.84 -7.94 1.37
N GLY A 270 8.18 -7.52 2.44
CA GLY A 270 8.19 -6.13 2.91
C GLY A 270 7.54 -5.15 1.92
N ASP A 271 6.74 -5.65 0.97
CA ASP A 271 6.01 -4.77 0.07
C ASP A 271 4.80 -4.16 0.77
N PHE A 272 4.61 -2.86 0.59
CA PHE A 272 3.35 -2.21 0.89
C PHE A 272 2.26 -2.78 -0.04
N ILE A 273 1.23 -3.36 0.56
CA ILE A 273 0.08 -3.89 -0.19
C ILE A 273 -0.93 -2.79 -0.42
N GLY A 274 -1.19 -1.99 0.63
CA GLY A 274 -2.29 -1.06 0.63
C GLY A 274 -2.59 -0.50 2.01
N ASP A 275 -3.66 0.27 2.11
CA ASP A 275 -4.12 0.82 3.38
C ASP A 275 -5.63 0.96 3.42
N ARG A 276 -6.16 1.15 4.63
CA ARG A 276 -7.57 1.36 4.91
C ARG A 276 -7.75 2.50 5.89
N ARG A 277 -8.86 3.22 5.74
CA ARG A 277 -9.41 4.11 6.77
C ARG A 277 -10.78 3.63 7.14
N LEU A 278 -11.04 3.54 8.45
CA LEU A 278 -12.30 3.09 9.00
C LEU A 278 -12.82 4.10 10.01
N THR A 279 -14.15 4.16 10.16
CA THR A 279 -14.79 4.97 11.20
C THR A 279 -14.43 4.44 12.59
N GLY A 280 -14.16 5.37 13.51
CA GLY A 280 -14.02 5.11 14.93
C GLY A 280 -15.36 5.24 15.67
N PRO A 281 -15.38 5.05 17.01
CA PRO A 281 -16.60 5.06 17.82
C PRO A 281 -17.35 6.40 17.84
N LYS A 282 -16.65 7.52 17.60
CA LYS A 282 -17.19 8.89 17.57
C LYS A 282 -16.98 9.55 16.20
N SER A 283 -16.99 8.77 15.13
CA SER A 283 -16.79 9.30 13.76
C SER A 283 -17.67 10.52 13.46
N GLU A 284 -17.11 11.48 12.72
CA GLU A 284 -17.83 12.66 12.26
C GLU A 284 -19.02 12.30 11.35
N TYR A 285 -18.93 11.15 10.66
CA TYR A 285 -20.03 10.56 9.92
C TYR A 285 -20.98 9.83 10.87
N THR A 286 -21.77 10.57 11.64
CA THR A 286 -22.66 10.03 12.69
C THR A 286 -23.70 9.02 12.20
N TRP A 287 -23.93 8.94 10.89
CA TRP A 287 -24.81 7.95 10.25
C TRP A 287 -24.10 6.64 9.86
N LEU A 288 -22.79 6.53 10.06
CA LEU A 288 -22.01 5.32 9.82
C LEU A 288 -21.70 4.62 11.15
N LYS A 289 -21.76 3.29 11.14
CA LYS A 289 -21.35 2.48 12.29
C LYS A 289 -19.83 2.52 12.43
N GLU A 290 -19.33 2.35 13.65
CA GLU A 290 -17.91 2.08 13.89
C GLU A 290 -17.41 0.90 13.02
N GLY A 291 -16.18 1.01 12.52
CA GLY A 291 -15.57 -0.01 11.67
C GLY A 291 -16.05 0.00 10.22
N THR A 292 -16.87 0.97 9.80
CA THR A 292 -17.23 1.16 8.39
C THR A 292 -15.98 1.60 7.62
N VAL A 293 -15.65 0.88 6.54
CA VAL A 293 -14.52 1.23 5.67
C VAL A 293 -14.86 2.48 4.86
N LEU A 294 -14.09 3.54 5.08
CA LEU A 294 -14.15 4.80 4.35
C LEU A 294 -13.25 4.76 3.12
N THR A 295 -12.03 4.28 3.29
CA THR A 295 -11.06 4.12 2.20
C THR A 295 -10.44 2.73 2.30
N SER A 296 -10.19 2.10 1.15
CA SER A 296 -9.41 0.87 1.05
C SER A 296 -8.68 0.89 -0.28
N THR A 297 -7.36 0.93 -0.28
CA THR A 297 -6.52 1.08 -1.47
C THR A 297 -5.48 -0.03 -1.52
N THR A 298 -5.19 -0.54 -2.71
CA THR A 298 -4.05 -1.40 -3.00
C THR A 298 -3.15 -0.73 -4.01
N ILE A 299 -1.84 -0.92 -3.87
CA ILE A 299 -0.84 -0.35 -4.77
C ILE A 299 -0.02 -1.45 -5.39
N THR A 300 0.15 -1.36 -6.71
CA THR A 300 1.07 -2.20 -7.47
C THR A 300 1.97 -1.32 -8.35
N THR A 301 3.24 -1.69 -8.42
CA THR A 301 4.24 -1.01 -9.26
C THR A 301 4.85 -2.02 -10.22
N THR A 302 4.86 -1.69 -11.51
CA THR A 302 5.38 -2.55 -12.58
C THR A 302 6.17 -1.73 -13.59
N VAL A 303 6.98 -2.39 -14.41
CA VAL A 303 7.63 -1.78 -15.59
C VAL A 303 6.88 -2.23 -16.84
N VAL A 304 6.58 -1.27 -17.73
CA VAL A 304 5.88 -1.52 -19.00
C VAL A 304 6.61 -0.86 -20.16
N ASP A 305 6.49 -1.44 -21.36
CA ASP A 305 7.24 -1.02 -22.55
C ASP A 305 6.56 0.14 -23.33
N SER A 306 5.37 0.57 -22.92
CA SER A 306 4.64 1.65 -23.56
C SER A 306 3.72 2.40 -22.59
N ILE A 307 3.45 3.66 -22.92
CA ILE A 307 2.48 4.49 -22.19
C ILE A 307 1.05 4.18 -22.64
N GLY A 308 0.16 3.94 -21.66
CA GLY A 308 -1.29 3.86 -21.86
C GLY A 308 -1.82 2.54 -22.39
#